data_AF-D2EQH6-F1
#
_entry.id   AF-D2EQH6-F1
#
_cell.length_a   1.000
_cell.length_b   1.000
_cell.length_c   1.000
_cell.angle_alpha   90.00
_cell.angle_beta   90.00
_cell.angle_gamma   90.00
#
_symmetry.space_group_name_H-M   'P 1'
#
loop_
_entity.id
_entity.type
_entity.pdbx_description
1 polymer ?
#
loop_
_entity_poly.entity_id
_entity_poly.type
_entity_poly.pdbx_seq_one_letter_code
_entity_poly.pdbx_strand_id
1 'polypeptide(L)'
;MRGLIAMIAVALFIDFIVLFGSNLSWGPKLVIAGISVSGQIVAIWSWLHMKPWPHKSQKGKGKIIFDLSAKLYTILLFAASIFYTVGIWVATPSESSGIKEWILGIGLVIEVIVFGFFSLKNVKETPDERFYANLAKAASLMFVFILGTLMILAVIIGYMGSLTLYMGQIFISIAALICIFSVVYLILERRG
;
A
#
# COMPACT_ATOMS: atom_id res chain seq x y z
N MET A 1 22.25 11.65 14.84
CA MET A 1 22.52 10.50 15.73
C MET A 1 21.84 10.62 17.09
N ARG A 2 22.03 11.70 17.87
CA ARG A 2 21.45 11.82 19.23
C ARG A 2 19.92 11.78 19.30
N GLY A 3 19.20 12.36 18.34
CA GLY A 3 17.72 12.39 18.35
C GLY A 3 17.04 11.04 18.11
N LEU A 4 17.58 10.21 17.19
CA LEU A 4 17.01 8.89 16.88
C LEU A 4 17.20 7.92 18.06
N ILE A 5 18.37 7.95 18.69
CA ILE A 5 18.69 7.12 19.85
C ILE A 5 17.80 7.51 21.03
N ALA A 6 17.56 8.81 21.24
CA ALA A 6 16.63 9.29 22.27
C ALA A 6 15.18 8.85 22.00
N MET A 7 14.73 8.91 20.74
CA MET A 7 13.39 8.47 20.34
C MET A 7 13.18 6.95 20.54
N ILE A 8 14.16 6.13 20.15
CA ILE A 8 14.13 4.67 20.36
C ILE A 8 14.15 4.35 21.87
N ALA A 9 14.98 5.05 22.65
CA ALA A 9 15.02 4.86 24.10
C ALA A 9 13.69 5.22 24.78
N VAL A 10 13.04 6.31 24.35
CA VAL A 10 11.71 6.70 24.85
C VAL A 10 10.64 5.67 24.46
N ALA A 11 10.67 5.16 23.23
CA ALA A 11 9.71 4.16 22.77
C ALA A 11 9.84 2.83 23.54
N LEU A 12 11.07 2.35 23.74
CA LEU A 12 11.34 1.15 24.55
C LEU A 12 10.95 1.34 26.02
N PHE A 13 11.09 2.56 26.55
CA PHE A 13 10.67 2.89 27.91
C PHE A 13 9.15 2.85 28.06
N ILE A 14 8.41 3.34 27.06
CA ILE A 14 6.95 3.25 27.00
C ILE A 14 6.51 1.78 26.88
N ASP A 15 7.15 0.98 26.03
CA ASP A 15 6.85 -0.44 25.88
C ASP A 15 7.07 -1.22 27.18
N PHE A 16 8.13 -0.90 27.92
CA PHE A 16 8.44 -1.48 29.21
C PHE A 16 7.37 -1.16 30.28
N ILE A 17 6.92 0.10 30.35
CA ILE A 17 5.85 0.53 31.27
C ILE A 17 4.52 -0.15 30.91
N VAL A 18 4.22 -0.30 29.63
CA VAL A 18 2.97 -0.94 29.18
C VAL A 18 2.99 -2.44 29.48
N LEU A 19 4.11 -3.14 29.29
CA LEU A 19 4.23 -4.57 29.56
C LEU A 19 4.20 -4.91 31.06
N PHE A 20 4.95 -4.17 31.89
CA PHE A 20 5.18 -4.52 33.29
C PHE A 20 4.46 -3.61 34.31
N GLY A 21 4.07 -2.40 33.93
CA GLY A 21 3.45 -1.41 34.84
C GLY A 21 1.95 -1.21 34.68
N SER A 22 1.34 -1.72 33.59
CA SER A 22 -0.10 -1.53 33.34
C SER A 22 -0.95 -2.72 33.83
N ASN A 23 -2.17 -2.45 34.31
CA ASN A 23 -3.12 -3.46 34.77
C ASN A 23 -3.96 -4.08 33.61
N LEU A 24 -3.50 -3.95 32.36
CA LEU A 24 -4.17 -4.53 31.19
C LEU A 24 -3.98 -6.05 31.11
N SER A 25 -4.96 -6.74 30.51
CA SER A 25 -4.85 -8.16 30.17
C SER A 25 -3.74 -8.41 29.14
N TRP A 26 -3.21 -9.64 29.09
CA TRP A 26 -2.02 -9.99 28.29
C TRP A 26 -2.20 -9.73 26.78
N GLY A 27 -3.41 -9.91 26.23
CA GLY A 27 -3.68 -9.69 24.80
C GLY A 27 -3.43 -8.25 24.34
N PRO A 28 -4.13 -7.24 24.89
CA PRO A 28 -3.90 -5.83 24.60
C PRO A 28 -2.44 -5.36 24.81
N LYS A 29 -1.76 -5.89 25.83
CA LYS A 29 -0.33 -5.59 26.08
C LYS A 29 0.56 -6.01 24.92
N LEU A 30 0.34 -7.21 24.38
CA LEU A 30 1.09 -7.72 23.24
C LEU A 30 0.77 -6.96 21.95
N VAL A 31 -0.47 -6.52 21.77
CA VAL A 31 -0.87 -5.72 20.59
C VAL A 31 -0.20 -4.35 20.61
N ILE A 32 -0.21 -3.65 21.75
CA ILE A 32 0.43 -2.32 21.88
C ILE A 32 1.95 -2.45 21.71
N ALA A 33 2.57 -3.44 22.35
CA ALA A 33 4.00 -3.71 22.18
C ALA A 33 4.34 -4.08 20.72
N GLY A 34 3.49 -4.87 20.05
CA GLY A 34 3.68 -5.25 18.65
C GLY A 34 3.59 -4.07 17.67
N ILE A 35 2.64 -3.16 17.88
CA ILE A 35 2.50 -1.93 17.08
C ILE A 35 3.71 -1.01 17.29
N SER A 36 4.18 -0.87 18.52
CA SER A 36 5.38 -0.06 18.82
C SER A 36 6.65 -0.65 18.20
N VAL A 37 6.88 -1.96 18.37
CA VAL A 37 8.06 -2.65 17.83
C VAL A 37 8.07 -2.63 16.29
N SER A 38 6.91 -2.84 15.65
CA SER A 38 6.81 -2.73 14.18
C SER A 38 7.10 -1.30 13.70
N GLY A 39 6.61 -0.27 14.40
CA GLY A 39 6.95 1.13 14.13
C GLY A 39 8.45 1.42 14.27
N GLN A 40 9.13 0.85 15.27
CA GLN A 40 10.57 0.99 15.47
C GLN A 40 11.38 0.30 14.36
N ILE A 41 10.95 -0.89 13.91
CA ILE A 41 11.57 -1.61 12.79
C ILE A 41 11.47 -0.79 11.50
N VAL A 42 10.29 -0.20 11.21
CA VAL A 42 10.10 0.66 10.04
C VAL A 42 10.96 1.92 10.13
N ALA A 43 11.04 2.56 11.31
CA ALA A 43 11.88 3.74 11.51
C ALA A 43 13.38 3.44 11.33
N ILE A 44 13.86 2.30 11.85
CA ILE A 44 15.24 1.84 11.68
C ILE A 44 15.51 1.44 10.23
N TRP A 45 14.55 0.79 9.56
CA TRP A 45 14.66 0.42 8.14
C TRP A 45 14.72 1.64 7.23
N SER A 46 13.80 2.59 7.40
CA SER A 46 13.80 3.88 6.68
C SER A 46 15.10 4.65 6.93
N TRP A 47 15.65 4.59 8.14
CA TRP A 47 16.93 5.22 8.47
C TRP A 47 18.14 4.50 7.83
N LEU A 48 18.17 3.17 7.85
CA LEU A 48 19.23 2.37 7.22
C LEU A 48 19.25 2.54 5.70
N HIS A 49 18.08 2.70 5.07
CA HIS A 49 17.96 3.04 3.66
C HIS A 49 18.24 4.53 3.35
N MET A 50 18.35 5.39 4.36
CA MET A 50 18.82 6.78 4.26
C MET A 50 20.35 6.90 4.45
N LYS A 51 21.13 5.94 3.94
CA LYS A 51 22.56 6.18 3.72
C LYS A 51 22.71 7.10 2.50
N PRO A 52 23.46 8.22 2.58
CA PRO A 52 23.64 9.12 1.45
C PRO A 52 24.42 8.36 0.36
N TRP A 53 23.72 7.98 -0.71
CA TRP A 53 24.33 7.41 -1.89
C TRP A 53 25.42 8.38 -2.39
N PRO A 54 26.64 7.90 -2.70
CA PRO A 54 27.78 8.76 -2.93
C PRO A 54 27.49 9.72 -4.08
N HIS A 55 27.65 11.01 -3.77
CA HIS A 55 27.52 12.14 -4.67
C HIS A 55 28.68 12.12 -5.67
N LYS A 56 28.64 11.24 -6.68
CA LYS A 56 29.60 11.26 -7.78
C LYS A 56 28.95 10.88 -9.11
N SER A 57 29.20 11.76 -10.08
CA SER A 57 28.65 11.79 -11.44
C SER A 57 27.21 12.27 -11.57
N GLN A 58 26.98 13.51 -11.15
CA GLN A 58 25.90 14.31 -11.71
C GLN A 58 26.46 15.34 -12.69
N LYS A 59 27.03 14.85 -13.79
CA LYS A 59 27.31 15.64 -14.98
C LYS A 59 26.38 15.16 -16.08
N GLY A 60 25.32 15.95 -16.33
CA GLY A 60 24.47 15.87 -17.51
C GLY A 60 23.27 14.92 -17.42
N LYS A 61 22.09 15.49 -17.09
CA LYS A 61 20.73 14.93 -17.25
C LYS A 61 20.35 13.75 -16.31
N GLY A 62 19.25 13.91 -15.57
CA GLY A 62 18.69 12.88 -14.67
C GLY A 62 18.75 13.21 -13.17
N LYS A 63 18.58 14.48 -12.79
CA LYS A 63 18.65 14.96 -11.40
C LYS A 63 17.29 14.73 -10.71
N ILE A 64 17.21 13.70 -9.86
CA ILE A 64 16.33 13.62 -8.67
C ILE A 64 14.85 13.95 -8.97
N ILE A 65 14.17 13.03 -9.63
CA ILE A 65 12.72 13.10 -9.85
C ILE A 65 12.06 12.32 -8.70
N PHE A 66 11.57 13.01 -7.66
CA PHE A 66 10.51 12.43 -6.83
C PHE A 66 9.20 12.88 -7.47
N ASP A 67 8.80 12.00 -8.39
CA ASP A 67 8.19 12.26 -9.67
C ASP A 67 6.66 12.28 -9.58
N LEU A 68 5.99 13.07 -10.41
CA LEU A 68 4.55 12.98 -10.60
C LEU A 68 4.10 11.52 -10.82
N SER A 69 4.93 10.74 -11.54
CA SER A 69 4.77 9.29 -11.70
C SER A 69 4.83 8.51 -10.37
N ALA A 70 5.80 8.83 -9.51
CA ALA A 70 5.95 8.19 -8.20
C ALA A 70 4.74 8.49 -7.30
N LYS A 71 4.22 9.73 -7.33
CA LYS A 71 2.98 10.07 -6.62
C LYS A 71 1.80 9.22 -7.13
N LEU A 72 1.60 9.14 -8.45
CA LEU A 72 0.53 8.35 -9.04
C LEU A 72 0.65 6.87 -8.65
N TYR A 73 1.84 6.29 -8.76
CA TYR A 73 2.12 4.91 -8.35
C TYR A 73 1.79 4.66 -6.87
N THR A 74 2.25 5.54 -5.98
CA THR A 74 2.00 5.42 -4.53
C THR A 74 0.52 5.52 -4.20
N ILE A 75 -0.22 6.44 -4.82
CA ILE A 75 -1.68 6.58 -4.62
C ILE A 75 -2.41 5.33 -5.09
N LEU A 76 -2.06 4.80 -6.27
CA LEU A 76 -2.66 3.58 -6.81
C LEU A 76 -2.38 2.36 -5.92
N LEU A 77 -1.16 2.26 -5.38
CA LEU A 77 -0.79 1.16 -4.48
C LEU A 77 -1.59 1.20 -3.17
N PHE A 78 -1.78 2.38 -2.58
CA PHE A 78 -2.62 2.54 -1.39
C PHE A 78 -4.11 2.32 -1.70
N ALA A 79 -4.59 2.74 -2.87
CA ALA A 79 -5.94 2.41 -3.30
C ALA A 79 -6.13 0.88 -3.39
N ALA A 80 -5.17 0.17 -4.01
CA ALA A 80 -5.19 -1.29 -4.09
C ALA A 80 -5.17 -1.94 -2.70
N SER A 81 -4.38 -1.41 -1.74
CA SER A 81 -4.33 -1.96 -0.38
C SER A 81 -5.66 -1.80 0.35
N ILE A 82 -6.32 -0.63 0.23
CA ILE A 82 -7.65 -0.39 0.82
C ILE A 82 -8.66 -1.40 0.27
N PHE A 83 -8.73 -1.56 -1.05
CA PHE A 83 -9.64 -2.54 -1.67
C PHE A 83 -9.32 -3.97 -1.24
N TYR A 84 -8.05 -4.31 -1.09
CA TYR A 84 -7.62 -5.61 -0.61
C TYR A 84 -8.04 -5.86 0.84
N THR A 85 -7.82 -4.90 1.73
CA THR A 85 -8.22 -4.97 3.14
C THR A 85 -9.74 -5.12 3.28
N VAL A 86 -10.53 -4.35 2.52
CA VAL A 86 -12.00 -4.52 2.46
C VAL A 86 -12.38 -5.91 1.96
N GLY A 87 -11.71 -6.38 0.91
CA GLY A 87 -11.97 -7.70 0.34
C GLY A 87 -11.70 -8.83 1.34
N ILE A 88 -10.59 -8.77 2.07
CA ILE A 88 -10.25 -9.72 3.14
C ILE A 88 -11.27 -9.63 4.27
N TRP A 89 -11.68 -8.43 4.67
CA TRP A 89 -12.67 -8.25 5.72
C TRP A 89 -13.99 -8.92 5.36
N VAL A 90 -14.50 -8.70 4.14
CA VAL A 90 -15.75 -9.30 3.67
C VAL A 90 -15.61 -10.80 3.42
N ALA A 91 -14.45 -11.28 2.98
CA ALA A 91 -14.20 -12.69 2.71
C ALA A 91 -14.02 -13.53 4.00
N THR A 92 -13.55 -12.92 5.09
CA THR A 92 -13.24 -13.61 6.34
C THR A 92 -14.48 -13.66 7.23
N PRO A 93 -14.95 -14.84 7.67
CA PRO A 93 -16.11 -14.97 8.56
C PRO A 93 -15.90 -14.22 9.88
N SER A 94 -16.98 -13.76 10.52
CA SER A 94 -16.92 -13.08 11.81
C SER A 94 -16.77 -14.08 12.96
N GLU A 95 -15.92 -13.72 13.92
CA GLU A 95 -15.77 -14.47 15.17
C GLU A 95 -16.45 -13.72 16.31
N SER A 96 -16.90 -14.44 17.33
CA SER A 96 -17.59 -13.84 18.50
C SER A 96 -16.73 -12.85 19.29
N SER A 97 -15.41 -12.92 19.14
CA SER A 97 -14.44 -12.07 19.82
C SER A 97 -14.40 -10.63 19.28
N GLY A 98 -14.90 -10.38 18.07
CA GLY A 98 -14.86 -9.05 17.42
C GLY A 98 -13.46 -8.53 17.10
N ILE A 99 -12.41 -9.32 17.37
CA ILE A 99 -11.01 -8.89 17.26
C ILE A 99 -10.65 -8.57 15.80
N LYS A 100 -11.18 -9.36 14.85
CA LYS A 100 -10.98 -9.16 13.42
C LYS A 100 -11.49 -7.78 12.98
N GLU A 101 -12.69 -7.42 13.41
CA GLU A 101 -13.35 -6.16 13.07
C GLU A 101 -12.55 -4.96 13.60
N TRP A 102 -11.98 -5.07 14.81
CA TRP A 102 -11.10 -4.05 15.35
C TRP A 102 -9.77 -3.93 14.60
N ILE A 103 -9.09 -5.05 14.32
CA ILE A 103 -7.80 -5.03 13.63
C ILE A 103 -7.95 -4.50 12.20
N LEU A 104 -8.90 -5.05 11.43
CA LEU A 104 -9.13 -4.62 10.05
C LEU A 104 -9.72 -3.21 9.99
N GLY A 105 -10.58 -2.84 10.94
CA GLY A 105 -11.13 -1.49 11.04
C GLY A 105 -10.08 -0.44 11.31
N ILE A 106 -9.22 -0.64 12.33
CA ILE A 106 -8.12 0.28 12.64
C ILE A 106 -7.12 0.34 11.48
N GLY A 107 -6.76 -0.82 10.91
CA GLY A 107 -5.89 -0.91 9.74
C GLY A 107 -6.43 -0.08 8.57
N LEU A 108 -7.70 -0.25 8.22
CA LEU A 108 -8.37 0.48 7.15
C LEU A 108 -8.36 2.00 7.39
N VAL A 109 -8.62 2.45 8.63
CA VAL A 109 -8.56 3.88 8.98
C VAL A 109 -7.17 4.45 8.74
N ILE A 110 -6.12 3.74 9.15
CA ILE A 110 -4.74 4.14 8.90
C ILE A 110 -4.46 4.22 7.40
N GLU A 111 -4.87 3.20 6.63
CA GLU A 111 -4.70 3.19 5.17
C GLU A 111 -5.39 4.38 4.50
N VAL A 112 -6.62 4.71 4.88
CA VAL A 112 -7.38 5.86 4.35
C VAL A 112 -6.70 7.19 4.70
N ILE A 113 -6.20 7.34 5.93
CA ILE A 113 -5.47 8.55 6.35
C ILE A 113 -4.20 8.72 5.51
N VAL A 114 -3.43 7.65 5.34
CA VAL A 114 -2.18 7.68 4.55
C VAL A 114 -2.49 7.94 3.07
N PHE A 115 -3.51 7.29 2.51
CA PHE A 115 -4.00 7.53 1.15
C PHE A 115 -4.42 9.00 0.95
N GLY A 116 -5.17 9.56 1.88
CA GLY A 116 -5.58 10.97 1.87
C GLY A 116 -4.38 11.91 1.92
N PHE A 117 -3.41 11.64 2.80
CA PHE A 117 -2.18 12.42 2.92
C PHE A 117 -1.39 12.46 1.60
N PHE A 118 -1.17 11.30 0.96
CA PHE A 118 -0.46 11.24 -0.32
C PHE A 118 -1.24 11.85 -1.47
N SER A 119 -2.58 11.74 -1.47
CA SER A 119 -3.45 12.34 -2.47
C SER A 119 -3.37 13.88 -2.45
N LEU A 120 -3.45 14.46 -1.25
CA LEU A 120 -3.39 15.90 -1.02
C LEU A 120 -1.98 16.50 -1.15
N LYS A 121 -0.93 15.68 -1.09
CA LYS A 121 0.45 16.14 -1.24
C LYS A 121 0.69 16.72 -2.64
N ASN A 122 0.86 18.03 -2.74
CA ASN A 122 1.13 18.69 -4.03
C ASN A 122 2.51 18.31 -4.58
N VAL A 123 2.58 18.13 -5.90
CA VAL A 123 3.82 17.90 -6.65
C VAL A 123 4.06 19.13 -7.51
N LYS A 124 5.31 19.62 -7.54
CA LYS A 124 5.68 20.84 -8.27
C LYS A 124 5.89 20.60 -9.77
N GLU A 125 5.97 19.35 -10.18
CA GLU A 125 6.12 18.94 -11.58
C GLU A 125 4.78 18.95 -12.30
N THR A 126 4.78 19.51 -13.50
CA THR A 126 3.66 19.45 -14.43
C THR A 126 3.75 18.16 -15.24
N PRO A 127 2.63 17.45 -15.47
CA PRO A 127 2.63 16.28 -16.35
C PRO A 127 3.11 16.66 -17.74
N ASP A 128 4.13 15.94 -18.22
CA ASP A 128 4.66 16.07 -19.57
C ASP A 128 3.94 15.14 -20.55
N GLU A 129 4.18 15.31 -21.86
CA GLU A 129 3.55 14.48 -22.90
C GLU A 129 3.91 13.00 -22.75
N ARG A 130 5.11 12.70 -22.27
CA ARG A 130 5.58 11.34 -22.00
C ARG A 130 4.77 10.68 -20.90
N PHE A 131 4.52 11.36 -19.78
CA PHE A 131 3.68 10.86 -18.70
C PHE A 131 2.29 10.47 -19.23
N TYR A 132 1.66 11.33 -20.03
CA TYR A 132 0.36 11.04 -20.63
C TYR A 132 0.42 9.87 -21.62
N ALA A 133 1.46 9.78 -22.45
CA ALA A 133 1.64 8.68 -23.38
C ALA A 133 1.82 7.33 -22.64
N ASN A 134 2.63 7.31 -21.58
CA ASN A 134 2.84 6.13 -20.75
C ASN A 134 1.59 5.72 -19.98
N LEU A 135 0.86 6.70 -19.44
CA LEU A 135 -0.42 6.48 -18.78
C LEU A 135 -1.45 5.90 -19.75
N ALA A 136 -1.59 6.49 -20.94
CA ALA A 136 -2.49 6.01 -21.99
C ALA A 136 -2.10 4.60 -22.46
N LYS A 137 -0.81 4.32 -22.62
CA LYS A 137 -0.31 2.99 -22.98
C LYS A 137 -0.62 1.96 -21.89
N ALA A 138 -0.41 2.29 -20.61
CA ALA A 138 -0.77 1.43 -19.49
C ALA A 138 -2.29 1.16 -19.46
N ALA A 139 -3.10 2.19 -19.64
CA ALA A 139 -4.56 2.08 -19.66
C ALA A 139 -5.05 1.23 -20.84
N SER A 140 -4.49 1.42 -22.05
CA SER A 140 -4.85 0.65 -23.24
C SER A 140 -4.48 -0.83 -23.09
N LEU A 141 -3.34 -1.15 -22.47
CA LEU A 141 -2.94 -2.52 -22.16
C LEU A 141 -3.92 -3.16 -21.16
N MET A 142 -4.26 -2.45 -20.09
CA MET A 142 -5.25 -2.93 -19.11
C MET A 142 -6.62 -3.16 -19.74
N PHE A 143 -7.05 -2.30 -20.65
CA PHE A 143 -8.31 -2.47 -21.36
C PHE A 143 -8.34 -3.76 -22.18
N VAL A 144 -7.29 -4.04 -22.96
CA VAL A 144 -7.17 -5.29 -23.71
C VAL A 144 -7.13 -6.51 -22.78
N PHE A 145 -6.40 -6.41 -21.67
CA PHE A 145 -6.32 -7.49 -20.67
C PHE A 145 -7.68 -7.80 -20.03
N ILE A 146 -8.44 -6.77 -19.64
CA ILE A 146 -9.78 -6.91 -19.06
C ILE A 146 -10.73 -7.53 -20.09
N LEU A 147 -10.73 -7.06 -21.34
CA LEU A 147 -11.54 -7.66 -22.40
C LEU A 147 -11.23 -9.14 -22.59
N GLY A 148 -9.95 -9.51 -22.64
CA GLY A 148 -9.54 -10.91 -22.76
C GLY A 148 -10.02 -11.77 -21.60
N THR A 149 -9.89 -11.28 -20.37
CA THR A 149 -10.32 -11.99 -19.16
C THR A 149 -11.85 -12.13 -19.13
N LEU A 150 -12.60 -11.09 -19.50
CA LEU A 150 -14.05 -11.13 -19.58
C LEU A 150 -14.54 -12.09 -20.66
N MET A 151 -13.87 -12.16 -21.82
CA MET A 151 -14.21 -13.14 -22.86
C MET A 151 -14.01 -14.58 -22.38
N ILE A 152 -12.88 -14.87 -21.72
CA ILE A 152 -12.63 -16.21 -21.15
C ILE A 152 -13.67 -16.54 -20.10
N LEU A 153 -13.99 -15.59 -19.22
CA LEU A 153 -15.01 -15.77 -18.18
C LEU A 153 -16.38 -16.06 -18.79
N ALA A 154 -16.77 -15.35 -19.86
CA ALA A 154 -18.02 -15.58 -20.57
C ALA A 154 -18.11 -16.99 -21.17
N VAL A 155 -17.00 -17.50 -21.75
CA VAL A 155 -16.92 -18.88 -22.25
C VAL A 155 -17.10 -19.89 -21.12
N ILE A 156 -16.42 -19.69 -19.98
CA ILE A 156 -16.53 -20.57 -18.81
C ILE A 156 -17.97 -20.60 -18.28
N ILE A 157 -18.62 -19.43 -18.15
CA ILE A 157 -20.01 -19.33 -17.74
C ILE A 157 -20.93 -20.05 -18.73
N GLY A 158 -20.67 -19.92 -20.03
CA GLY A 158 -21.42 -20.62 -21.08
C GLY A 158 -21.40 -22.14 -20.94
N TYR A 159 -20.30 -22.72 -20.45
CA TYR A 159 -20.19 -24.15 -20.19
C TYR A 159 -20.73 -24.57 -18.80
N MET A 160 -20.53 -23.76 -17.77
CA MET A 160 -20.90 -24.09 -16.38
C MET A 160 -22.34 -23.69 -16.01
N GLY A 161 -23.01 -22.88 -16.83
CA GLY A 161 -24.37 -22.39 -16.65
C GLY A 161 -24.52 -21.23 -15.66
N SER A 162 -23.84 -21.28 -14.51
CA SER A 162 -23.84 -20.17 -13.54
C SER A 162 -22.53 -20.08 -12.76
N LEU A 163 -22.17 -18.86 -12.36
CA LEU A 163 -20.99 -18.56 -11.56
C LEU A 163 -21.43 -17.75 -10.34
N THR A 164 -21.15 -18.26 -9.15
CA THR A 164 -21.38 -17.51 -7.90
C THR A 164 -20.11 -16.73 -7.57
N LEU A 165 -20.22 -15.40 -7.46
CA LEU A 165 -19.13 -14.52 -7.05
C LEU A 165 -19.39 -14.00 -5.64
N TYR A 166 -18.42 -14.20 -4.76
CA TYR A 166 -18.48 -13.64 -3.41
C TYR A 166 -17.94 -12.20 -3.42
N MET A 167 -18.60 -11.30 -2.68
CA MET A 167 -18.21 -9.88 -2.62
C MET A 167 -16.73 -9.68 -2.24
N GLY A 168 -16.21 -10.46 -1.30
CA GLY A 168 -14.80 -10.40 -0.92
C GLY A 168 -13.85 -10.73 -2.07
N GLN A 169 -14.21 -11.70 -2.91
CA GLN A 169 -13.43 -12.06 -4.11
C GLN A 169 -13.43 -10.92 -5.13
N ILE A 170 -14.58 -10.24 -5.33
CA ILE A 170 -14.68 -9.10 -6.23
C ILE A 170 -13.74 -7.97 -5.79
N PHE A 171 -13.74 -7.62 -4.51
CA PHE A 171 -12.85 -6.59 -3.97
C PHE A 171 -11.35 -6.96 -4.11
N ILE A 172 -10.99 -8.22 -3.85
CA ILE A 172 -9.62 -8.71 -4.05
C ILE A 172 -9.22 -8.66 -5.54
N SER A 173 -10.13 -9.01 -6.45
CA SER A 173 -9.89 -8.90 -7.89
C SER A 173 -9.69 -7.44 -8.35
N ILE A 174 -10.49 -6.50 -7.82
CA ILE A 174 -10.31 -5.06 -8.09
C ILE A 174 -8.93 -4.60 -7.59
N ALA A 175 -8.56 -4.96 -6.37
CA ALA A 175 -7.25 -4.65 -5.80
C ALA A 175 -6.10 -5.18 -6.68
N ALA A 176 -6.23 -6.42 -7.16
CA ALA A 176 -5.24 -7.02 -8.06
C ALA A 176 -5.14 -6.25 -9.39
N LEU A 177 -6.26 -5.85 -9.99
CA LEU A 177 -6.26 -5.07 -11.23
C LEU A 177 -5.62 -3.69 -11.06
N ILE A 178 -5.89 -3.00 -9.95
CA ILE A 178 -5.27 -1.71 -9.63
C ILE A 178 -3.75 -1.88 -9.45
N CYS A 179 -3.33 -2.95 -8.77
CA CYS A 179 -1.91 -3.27 -8.56
C CYS A 179 -1.20 -3.61 -9.87
N ILE A 180 -1.81 -4.41 -10.74
CA ILE A 180 -1.25 -4.73 -12.06
C ILE A 180 -1.10 -3.44 -12.89
N PHE A 181 -2.13 -2.59 -12.90
CA PHE A 181 -2.05 -1.30 -13.59
C PHE A 181 -0.91 -0.44 -13.06
N SER A 182 -0.76 -0.32 -11.73
CA SER A 182 0.30 0.50 -11.14
C SER A 182 1.70 -0.01 -11.49
N VAL A 183 1.90 -1.33 -11.49
CA VAL A 183 3.17 -1.96 -11.89
C VAL A 183 3.45 -1.79 -13.39
N VAL A 184 2.45 -2.00 -14.26
CA VAL A 184 2.60 -1.82 -15.71
C VAL A 184 2.95 -0.37 -16.02
N TYR A 185 2.25 0.58 -15.41
CA TYR A 185 2.54 2.01 -15.54
C TYR A 185 3.98 2.33 -15.10
N LEU A 186 4.41 1.84 -13.94
CA LEU A 186 5.77 2.05 -13.43
C LEU A 186 6.84 1.46 -14.36
N ILE A 187 6.61 0.28 -14.94
CA ILE A 187 7.53 -0.35 -15.90
C ILE A 187 7.64 0.48 -17.18
N LEU A 188 6.52 1.00 -17.70
CA LEU A 188 6.52 1.85 -18.89
C LEU A 188 7.23 3.17 -18.62
N GLU A 189 6.97 3.80 -17.48
CA GLU A 189 7.62 5.06 -17.13
C GLU A 189 9.13 4.90 -16.96
N ARG A 190 9.60 3.79 -16.40
CA ARG A 190 11.05 3.53 -16.24
C ARG A 190 11.78 3.20 -17.54
N ARG A 191 11.07 2.85 -18.62
CA ARG A 191 11.66 2.45 -19.92
C ARG A 191 11.80 3.60 -20.90
N GLY A 192 11.05 4.69 -20.74
CA GLY A 192 11.21 5.90 -21.55
C GLY A 192 12.47 6.66 -21.19
#